data_AF-A0A0Q8NR01-F1
#
_entry.id   AF-A0A0Q8NR01-F1
#
_cell.length_a   1.000
_cell.length_b   1.000
_cell.length_c   1.000
_cell.angle_alpha   90.00
_cell.angle_beta   90.00
_cell.angle_gamma   90.00
#
_symmetry.space_group_name_H-M   'P 1'
#
loop_
_entity.id
_entity.type
_entity.pdbx_description
1 polymer ?
#
loop_
_entity_poly.entity_id
_entity_poly.type
_entity_poly.pdbx_seq_one_letter_code
_entity_poly.pdbx_strand_id
1 'polypeptide(L)'
;MTWIGPSNSPRVTVPDIVGLLLPHARTVASNAGLALATGDPDGPPVGALTWPGVWVVTAQHPAAGARMRRWGSLVIEFKELPGTAEDREPRRPPP
;
A
#
# COMPACT_ATOMS: atom_id res chain seq x y z
N MET A 1 10.59 37.22 6.17
CA MET A 1 11.27 36.09 6.85
C MET A 1 10.70 34.78 6.31
N THR A 2 11.38 34.13 5.36
CA THR A 2 10.98 32.78 4.92
C THR A 2 11.52 31.80 5.95
N TRP A 3 10.64 31.29 6.81
CA TRP A 3 10.96 30.25 7.79
C TRP A 3 11.27 28.95 7.07
N ILE A 4 12.55 28.55 7.03
CA ILE A 4 12.98 27.22 6.60
C ILE A 4 12.92 26.35 7.85
N GLY A 5 11.77 25.70 8.09
CA GLY A 5 11.63 24.72 9.17
C GLY A 5 12.74 23.65 9.08
N PRO A 6 13.05 22.92 10.16
CA PRO A 6 14.24 22.08 10.23
C PRO A 6 14.26 21.10 9.05
N SER A 7 15.24 21.28 8.15
CA SER A 7 15.42 20.52 6.89
C SER A 7 15.63 19.01 7.08
N ASN A 8 15.60 18.54 8.32
CA ASN A 8 15.94 17.20 8.74
C ASN A 8 14.68 16.42 9.10
N SER A 9 13.83 16.08 8.12
CA SER A 9 12.82 15.05 8.37
C SER A 9 13.59 13.77 8.72
N PRO A 10 13.30 13.13 9.87
CA PRO A 10 13.98 11.91 10.27
C PRO A 10 13.85 10.89 9.13
N ARG A 11 14.97 10.30 8.72
CA ARG A 11 14.96 9.21 7.75
C ARG A 11 14.58 7.92 8.47
N VAL A 12 13.59 7.23 7.95
CA VAL A 12 13.14 5.92 8.43
C VAL A 12 13.61 4.84 7.45
N THR A 13 13.86 3.66 7.99
CA THR A 13 14.18 2.48 7.19
C THR A 13 12.88 1.92 6.62
N VAL A 14 12.89 1.62 5.33
CA VAL A 14 11.78 1.00 4.64
C VAL A 14 11.64 -0.44 5.15
N PRO A 15 10.50 -0.81 5.74
CA PRO A 15 10.25 -2.18 6.18
C PRO A 15 10.06 -3.11 4.97
N ASP A 16 10.34 -4.39 5.18
CA ASP A 16 9.98 -5.44 4.23
C ASP A 16 8.49 -5.77 4.37
N ILE A 17 7.72 -5.47 3.32
CA ILE A 17 6.27 -5.67 3.28
C ILE A 17 5.83 -6.53 2.10
N VAL A 18 6.77 -6.94 1.23
CA VAL A 18 6.49 -7.87 0.14
C VAL A 18 6.05 -9.22 0.71
N GLY A 19 4.99 -9.79 0.14
CA GLY A 19 4.37 -11.03 0.63
C GLY A 19 3.39 -10.84 1.79
N LEU A 20 3.29 -9.64 2.38
CA LEU A 20 2.26 -9.35 3.38
C LEU A 20 0.92 -9.04 2.72
N LEU A 21 -0.16 -9.41 3.42
CA LEU A 21 -1.49 -8.93 3.09
C LEU A 21 -1.55 -7.41 3.24
N LEU A 22 -2.25 -6.74 2.33
CA LEU A 22 -2.34 -5.28 2.31
C LEU A 22 -2.70 -4.61 3.66
N PRO A 23 -3.69 -5.10 4.45
CA PRO A 23 -3.96 -4.53 5.77
C PRO A 23 -2.78 -4.69 6.75
N HIS A 24 -2.03 -5.79 6.67
CA HIS A 24 -0.85 -6.00 7.50
C HIS A 24 0.31 -5.10 7.05
N ALA A 25 0.57 -5.02 5.74
CA ALA A 25 1.56 -4.11 5.16
C ALA A 25 1.29 -2.65 5.56
N ARG A 26 0.03 -2.21 5.58
CA ARG A 26 -0.36 -0.87 6.00
C ARG A 26 -0.01 -0.59 7.45
N THR A 27 -0.29 -1.55 8.34
CA THR A 27 0.06 -1.43 9.77
C THR A 27 1.58 -1.35 9.96
N VAL A 28 2.33 -2.21 9.28
CA VAL A 28 3.81 -2.23 9.34
C VAL A 28 4.41 -0.92 8.84
N ALA A 29 3.98 -0.43 7.67
CA ALA A 29 4.43 0.84 7.12
C ALA A 29 4.08 2.02 8.04
N SER A 30 2.84 2.07 8.55
CA SER A 30 2.40 3.16 9.44
C SER A 30 3.19 3.18 10.75
N ASN A 31 3.48 2.01 11.32
CA ASN A 31 4.32 1.89 12.52
C ASN A 31 5.78 2.32 12.25
N ALA A 32 6.30 2.07 11.05
CA ALA A 32 7.59 2.57 10.61
C ALA A 32 7.59 4.08 10.27
N GLY A 33 6.41 4.72 10.27
CA GLY A 33 6.23 6.11 9.89
C GLY A 33 6.33 6.33 8.38
N LEU A 34 5.76 5.44 7.58
CA LEU A 34 5.66 5.52 6.12
C LEU A 34 4.19 5.41 5.68
N ALA A 35 3.87 6.07 4.58
CA ALA A 35 2.55 5.98 3.96
C ALA A 35 2.62 5.07 2.73
N LEU A 36 1.69 4.11 2.62
CA LEU A 36 1.56 3.32 1.40
C LEU A 36 0.89 4.15 0.32
N ALA A 37 1.44 4.11 -0.89
CA ALA A 37 0.89 4.73 -2.07
C ALA A 37 0.79 3.70 -3.20
N THR A 38 -0.23 3.86 -4.03
CA THR A 38 -0.25 3.30 -5.38
C THR A 38 0.69 4.09 -6.27
N GLY A 39 1.28 3.43 -7.27
CA GLY A 39 2.11 4.11 -8.27
C GLY A 39 1.35 5.19 -9.05
N ASP A 40 0.02 5.18 -8.97
CA ASP A 40 -0.87 6.22 -9.48
C ASP A 40 -1.21 7.22 -8.35
N PRO A 41 -0.67 8.46 -8.38
CA PRO A 41 -0.94 9.48 -7.36
C PRO A 41 -2.35 10.07 -7.46
N ASP A 42 -3.02 9.94 -8.61
CA ASP A 42 -4.41 10.34 -8.87
C ASP A 42 -5.39 9.16 -8.76
N GLY A 43 -4.88 7.99 -8.37
CA GLY A 43 -5.62 6.74 -8.36
C GLY A 43 -6.58 6.65 -7.18
N PRO A 44 -7.62 5.81 -7.28
CA PRO A 44 -8.46 5.51 -6.12
C PRO A 44 -7.56 5.01 -4.97
N PRO A 45 -7.86 5.39 -3.71
CA PRO A 45 -7.06 4.94 -2.58
C PRO A 45 -6.99 3.42 -2.58
N VAL A 46 -5.86 2.86 -2.12
CA VAL A 46 -5.61 1.42 -2.20
C VAL A 46 -6.76 0.58 -1.63
N GLY A 47 -7.41 1.06 -0.56
CA GLY A 47 -8.58 0.39 0.02
C GLY A 47 -9.85 0.36 -0.85
N ALA A 48 -9.99 1.26 -1.81
CA ALA A 48 -11.07 1.26 -2.81
C ALA A 48 -10.78 0.31 -3.98
N LEU A 49 -9.50 0.07 -4.31
CA LEU A 49 -9.09 -0.90 -5.33
C LEU A 49 -9.09 -2.34 -4.80
N THR A 50 -8.88 -2.51 -3.49
CA THR A 50 -8.75 -3.84 -2.88
C THR A 50 -10.02 -4.39 -2.26
N TRP A 51 -11.19 -3.93 -2.74
CA TRP A 51 -12.47 -4.47 -2.33
C TRP A 51 -13.36 -4.77 -3.55
N PRO A 52 -14.03 -5.95 -3.59
CA PRO A 52 -13.87 -7.11 -2.70
C PRO A 52 -12.52 -7.84 -2.93
N GLY A 53 -12.13 -8.74 -2.02
CA GLY A 53 -10.99 -9.65 -2.23
C GLY A 53 -9.88 -9.59 -1.18
N VAL A 54 -8.97 -10.56 -1.23
CA VAL A 54 -7.76 -10.61 -0.41
C VAL A 54 -6.57 -10.20 -1.28
N TRP A 55 -5.81 -9.21 -0.85
CA TRP A 55 -4.75 -8.62 -1.66
C TRP A 55 -3.41 -8.74 -0.96
N VAL A 56 -2.39 -9.19 -1.71
CA VAL A 56 -1.02 -9.36 -1.23
C VAL A 56 -0.10 -8.38 -1.95
N VAL A 57 0.82 -7.77 -1.20
CA VAL A 57 1.87 -6.93 -1.77
C VAL A 57 2.87 -7.80 -2.51
N THR A 58 3.09 -7.53 -3.79
CA THR A 58 4.03 -8.28 -4.64
C THR A 58 5.34 -7.56 -4.86
N ALA A 59 5.32 -6.23 -4.78
CA ALA A 59 6.52 -5.42 -4.87
C ALA A 59 6.38 -4.14 -4.05
N GLN A 60 7.52 -3.57 -3.69
CA GLN A 60 7.62 -2.28 -3.03
C GLN A 60 8.74 -1.45 -3.66
N HIS A 61 8.53 -0.14 -3.71
CA HIS A 61 9.52 0.83 -4.15
C HIS A 61 9.44 2.10 -3.29
N PRO A 62 10.54 2.51 -2.63
CA PRO A 62 11.87 1.88 -2.59
C PRO A 62 11.92 0.48 -1.92
N ALA A 63 12.98 -0.28 -2.19
CA ALA A 63 13.19 -1.63 -1.65
C ALA A 63 13.35 -1.64 -0.12
N ALA A 64 13.09 -2.79 0.51
CA ALA A 64 13.31 -2.99 1.93
C ALA A 64 14.75 -2.64 2.34
N GLY A 65 14.91 -2.01 3.52
CA GLY A 65 16.21 -1.53 4.00
C GLY A 65 16.66 -0.19 3.42
N ALA A 66 15.99 0.34 2.38
CA ALA A 66 16.26 1.68 1.88
C ALA A 66 15.92 2.75 2.94
N ARG A 67 16.52 3.94 2.81
CA ARG A 67 16.24 5.07 3.70
C ARG A 67 15.32 6.06 3.02
N MET A 68 14.15 6.28 3.57
CA MET A 68 13.17 7.24 3.08
C MET A 68 12.90 8.33 4.13
N ARG A 69 12.40 9.50 3.71
CA ARG A 69 11.90 10.47 4.68
C ARG A 69 10.71 9.85 5.42
N ARG A 70 10.63 10.09 6.73
CA ARG A 70 9.43 9.80 7.51
C ARG A 70 8.22 10.47 6.82
N TRP A 71 7.13 9.74 6.74
CA TRP A 71 5.91 10.06 6.00
C TRP A 71 6.09 10.14 4.48
N GLY A 72 7.19 9.57 3.97
CA GLY A 72 7.38 9.37 2.53
C GLY A 72 6.38 8.35 1.99
N SER A 73 6.03 8.53 0.73
CA SER A 73 5.14 7.64 -0.02
C SER A 73 5.91 6.40 -0.49
N LEU A 74 5.70 5.28 0.18
CA LEU A 74 6.19 3.96 -0.24
C LEU A 74 5.24 3.42 -1.31
N VAL A 75 5.70 3.41 -2.56
CA VAL A 75 4.95 2.87 -3.69
C VAL A 75 4.92 1.35 -3.58
N ILE A 76 3.75 0.75 -3.75
CA ILE A 76 3.58 -0.70 -3.72
C ILE A 76 2.84 -1.21 -4.94
N GLU A 77 3.19 -2.41 -5.35
CA GLU A 77 2.40 -3.24 -6.26
C GLU A 77 1.75 -4.35 -5.46
N PHE A 78 0.53 -4.72 -5.83
CA PHE A 78 -0.23 -5.76 -5.16
C PHE A 78 -1.04 -6.55 -6.18
N LYS A 79 -1.31 -7.81 -5.84
CA LYS A 79 -2.20 -8.67 -6.61
C LYS A 79 -3.29 -9.24 -5.73
N GLU A 80 -4.44 -9.52 -6.32
CA GLU A 80 -5.46 -10.31 -5.67
C GLU A 80 -4.93 -11.74 -5.49
N LEU A 81 -5.06 -12.28 -4.27
CA LEU A 81 -4.86 -13.68 -4.01
C LEU A 81 -6.11 -14.45 -4.43
N PRO A 82 -5.98 -15.54 -5.21
CA PRO A 82 -7.12 -16.38 -5.52
C PRO A 82 -7.66 -17.01 -4.22
N GLY A 83 -8.78 -16.51 -3.74
CA GLY A 83 -9.39 -16.93 -2.48
C GLY A 83 -10.88 -16.53 -2.41
N THR A 84 -11.75 -17.50 -2.71
CA THR A 84 -13.21 -17.50 -2.50
C THR A 84 -14.06 -16.47 -3.25
N ALA A 85 -13.69 -16.08 -4.48
CA ALA A 85 -14.64 -15.45 -5.41
C ALA A 85 -15.40 -16.49 -6.26
N GLU A 86 -15.55 -17.72 -5.76
CA GLU A 86 -16.29 -18.82 -6.39
C GLU A 86 -17.79 -18.79 -6.00
N ASP A 87 -18.35 -17.62 -5.69
CA ASP A 87 -19.80 -17.42 -5.50
C ASP A 87 -20.21 -16.02 -5.96
N ARG A 88 -19.93 -15.71 -7.23
CA ARG A 88 -20.73 -14.71 -7.92
C ARG A 88 -21.29 -15.34 -9.17
N GLU A 89 -22.20 -16.30 -8.94
CA GLU A 89 -23.24 -16.66 -9.90
C GLU A 89 -23.72 -15.33 -10.55
N PRO A 90 -23.58 -15.17 -11.89
CA PRO A 90 -24.13 -14.03 -12.57
C PRO A 90 -25.60 -14.01 -12.20
N ARG A 91 -26.08 -12.93 -11.56
CA ARG A 91 -27.51 -12.69 -11.40
C ARG A 91 -28.09 -12.50 -12.81
N ARG A 92 -28.33 -13.61 -13.51
CA ARG A 92 -29.19 -13.63 -14.70
C ARG A 92 -30.54 -13.12 -14.19
N PRO A 93 -31.07 -12.03 -14.75
CA PRO A 93 -32.43 -11.63 -14.42
C PRO A 93 -33.38 -12.79 -14.77
N PRO A 94 -34.39 -13.09 -13.94
CA PRO A 94 -35.41 -14.07 -14.30
C PRO A 94 -36.18 -13.61 -15.56
N PRO A 95 -36.78 -14.56 -16.30
CA PRO A 95 -37.36 -14.33 -17.64
C PRO A 95 -38.53 -13.33 -17.65
#